data_AF-A0A836WDW3-F1
#
_entry.id   AF-A0A836WDW3-F1
#
_cell.length_a   1.000
_cell.length_b   1.000
_cell.length_c   1.000
_cell.angle_alpha   90.00
_cell.angle_beta   90.00
_cell.angle_gamma   90.00
#
_symmetry.space_group_name_H-M   'P 1'
#
loop_
_entity.id
_entity.type
_entity.pdbx_description
1 polymer ?
#
loop_
_entity_poly.entity_id
_entity_poly.type
_entity_poly.pdbx_seq_one_letter_code
_entity_poly.pdbx_strand_id
1 'polypeptide(L)'
;MEINSDVSMETSGAQLYQSKGCLACHGADAKTPLPNYPKLAGLNEAYTIAQMTDIKSGARDNGQSMAMKAIMQSVSDEDIQRIGQWLASLAKAIEPPSETAAVESLETTAPAVEPTLPITPVEEIQLDGATLYNEKGCVSC
;
A
#
# COMPACT_ATOMS: atom_id res chain seq x y z
N MET A 1 -20.75 -0.15 42.93
CA MET A 1 -19.90 -0.90 41.99
C MET A 1 -19.35 0.12 41.03
N GLU A 2 -18.17 0.62 41.32
CA GLU A 2 -17.53 1.68 40.52
C GLU A 2 -17.05 1.05 39.22
N ILE A 3 -17.59 1.55 38.12
CA ILE A 3 -17.10 1.27 36.78
C ILE A 3 -15.78 2.03 36.62
N ASN A 4 -14.66 1.32 36.79
CA ASN A 4 -13.34 1.82 36.41
C ASN A 4 -13.33 2.00 34.89
N SER A 5 -13.65 3.21 34.46
CA SER A 5 -13.48 3.70 33.09
C SER A 5 -12.00 4.04 32.86
N ASP A 6 -11.13 3.04 32.92
CA ASP A 6 -9.75 3.14 32.43
C ASP A 6 -9.72 3.21 30.89
N VAL A 7 -10.47 4.18 30.33
CA VAL A 7 -10.07 4.81 29.08
C VAL A 7 -8.90 5.71 29.46
N SER A 8 -7.74 5.10 29.67
CA SER A 8 -6.47 5.82 29.68
C SER A 8 -6.40 6.62 28.38
N MET A 9 -5.88 7.85 28.47
CA MET A 9 -5.67 8.76 27.35
C MET A 9 -4.60 8.22 26.39
N GLU A 10 -4.85 7.09 25.77
CA GLU A 10 -3.99 6.48 24.75
C GLU A 10 -4.19 7.22 23.42
N THR A 11 -3.08 7.54 22.77
CA THR A 11 -3.11 8.21 21.46
C THR A 11 -3.76 7.27 20.44
N SER A 12 -4.83 7.71 19.78
CA SER A 12 -5.55 6.88 18.81
C SER A 12 -4.66 6.48 17.62
N GLY A 13 -4.98 5.36 16.95
CA GLY A 13 -4.25 4.93 15.76
C GLY A 13 -4.18 5.99 14.66
N ALA A 14 -5.22 6.80 14.50
CA ALA A 14 -5.24 7.94 13.58
C ALA A 14 -4.21 9.03 13.95
N GLN A 15 -4.15 9.38 15.24
CA GLN A 15 -3.17 10.36 15.75
C GLN A 15 -1.74 9.82 15.67
N LEU A 16 -1.53 8.53 15.93
CA LEU A 16 -0.24 7.87 15.74
C LEU A 16 0.18 7.91 14.27
N TYR A 17 -0.71 7.53 13.34
CA TYR A 17 -0.45 7.61 11.90
C TYR A 17 -0.02 9.02 11.45
N GLN A 18 -0.68 10.06 11.97
CA GLN A 18 -0.32 11.44 11.69
C GLN A 18 1.05 11.81 12.27
N SER A 19 1.25 11.55 13.57
CA SER A 19 2.46 11.96 14.30
C SER A 19 3.72 11.22 13.86
N LYS A 20 3.60 9.98 13.37
CA LYS A 20 4.72 9.21 12.82
C LYS A 20 5.02 9.54 11.35
N GLY A 21 4.29 10.49 10.75
CA GLY A 21 4.56 10.98 9.40
C GLY A 21 4.07 10.07 8.27
N CYS A 22 3.22 9.09 8.55
CA CYS A 22 2.72 8.13 7.55
C CYS A 22 1.97 8.83 6.41
N LEU A 23 1.23 9.90 6.73
CA LEU A 23 0.45 10.68 5.77
C LEU A 23 1.28 11.32 4.66
N ALA A 24 2.59 11.52 4.87
CA ALA A 24 3.45 12.19 3.89
C ALA A 24 3.52 11.42 2.56
N CYS A 25 3.39 10.10 2.62
CA CYS A 25 3.41 9.22 1.45
C CYS A 25 2.07 8.52 1.22
N HIS A 26 1.36 8.16 2.29
CA HIS A 26 0.15 7.34 2.21
C HIS A 26 -1.15 8.16 2.22
N GLY A 27 -1.06 9.50 2.32
CA GLY A 27 -2.20 10.40 2.36
C GLY A 27 -2.84 10.48 3.74
N ALA A 28 -3.53 11.59 4.04
CA ALA A 28 -4.16 11.80 5.35
C ALA A 28 -5.33 10.84 5.62
N ASP A 29 -6.01 10.40 4.56
CA ASP A 29 -7.14 9.47 4.60
C ASP A 29 -6.73 8.00 4.42
N ALA A 30 -5.43 7.73 4.22
CA ALA A 30 -4.87 6.43 3.84
C ALA A 30 -5.45 5.84 2.53
N LYS A 31 -6.20 6.61 1.74
CA LYS A 31 -6.81 6.23 0.46
C LYS A 31 -6.15 6.91 -0.73
N THR A 32 -5.60 8.10 -0.51
CA THR A 32 -5.06 8.97 -1.56
C THR A 32 -3.55 9.18 -1.38
N PRO A 33 -2.73 8.14 -1.63
CA PRO A 33 -1.28 8.22 -1.47
C PRO A 33 -0.63 9.02 -2.61
N LEU A 34 0.65 9.35 -2.44
CA LEU A 34 1.49 9.80 -3.54
C LEU A 34 1.61 8.70 -4.62
N PRO A 35 1.90 9.04 -5.89
CA PRO A 35 2.17 8.05 -6.92
C PRO A 35 3.22 7.04 -6.49
N ASN A 36 2.99 5.76 -6.83
CA ASN A 36 3.84 4.61 -6.47
C ASN A 36 3.83 4.19 -4.98
N TYR A 37 3.04 4.83 -4.12
CA TYR A 37 2.82 4.37 -2.75
C TYR A 37 1.45 3.67 -2.62
N PRO A 38 1.35 2.63 -1.77
CA PRO A 38 0.12 1.85 -1.66
C PRO A 38 -0.97 2.59 -0.87
N LYS A 39 -2.23 2.33 -1.25
CA LYS A 39 -3.42 2.67 -0.46
C LYS A 39 -3.50 1.73 0.74
N LEU A 40 -3.71 2.26 1.94
CA LEU A 40 -3.68 1.48 3.19
C LEU A 40 -5.06 1.31 3.83
N ALA A 41 -6.01 2.20 3.54
CA ALA A 41 -7.36 2.16 4.10
C ALA A 41 -8.08 0.84 3.76
N GLY A 42 -8.60 0.17 4.79
CA GLY A 42 -9.36 -1.07 4.65
C GLY A 42 -8.51 -2.28 4.26
N LEU A 43 -7.19 -2.22 4.43
CA LEU A 43 -6.36 -3.42 4.43
C LEU A 43 -6.62 -4.23 5.71
N ASN A 44 -6.47 -5.54 5.63
CA ASN A 44 -6.64 -6.42 6.79
C ASN A 44 -5.67 -6.02 7.92
N GLU A 45 -6.15 -6.00 9.16
CA GLU A 45 -5.37 -5.60 10.34
C GLU A 45 -4.10 -6.44 10.51
N ALA A 46 -4.25 -7.78 10.53
CA ALA A 46 -3.14 -8.70 10.75
C ALA A 46 -2.09 -8.60 9.63
N TYR A 47 -2.54 -8.46 8.38
CA TYR A 47 -1.65 -8.20 7.26
C TYR A 47 -0.87 -6.89 7.44
N THR A 48 -1.57 -5.81 7.79
CA THR A 48 -0.97 -4.48 7.92
C THR A 48 0.07 -4.44 9.04
N ILE A 49 -0.24 -5.07 10.18
CA ILE A 49 0.69 -5.26 11.30
C ILE A 49 1.91 -6.06 10.84
N ALA A 50 1.71 -7.22 10.19
CA ALA A 50 2.81 -8.06 9.72
C ALA A 50 3.75 -7.28 8.79
N GLN A 51 3.19 -6.52 7.83
CA GLN A 51 4.01 -5.70 6.93
C GLN A 51 4.79 -4.61 7.66
N MET A 52 4.19 -3.92 8.63
CA MET A 52 4.89 -2.92 9.43
C MET A 52 6.03 -3.55 10.24
N THR A 53 5.80 -4.72 10.84
CA THR A 53 6.81 -5.47 11.60
C THR A 53 7.96 -5.97 10.69
N ASP A 54 7.65 -6.49 9.51
CA ASP A 54 8.65 -6.98 8.56
C ASP A 54 9.52 -5.83 8.03
N ILE A 55 8.92 -4.67 7.76
CA ILE A 55 9.67 -3.48 7.32
C ILE A 55 10.55 -2.94 8.45
N LYS A 56 10.03 -2.89 9.68
CA LYS A 56 10.78 -2.42 10.85
C LYS A 56 11.99 -3.30 11.14
N SER A 57 11.82 -4.61 11.10
CA SER A 57 12.91 -5.59 11.31
C SER A 57 13.87 -5.66 10.11
N GLY A 58 13.40 -5.30 8.92
CA GLY A 58 14.14 -5.45 7.67
C GLY A 58 13.96 -6.81 7.00
N ALA A 59 13.07 -7.67 7.49
CA ALA A 59 12.65 -8.88 6.77
C ALA A 59 12.00 -8.53 5.41
N ARG A 60 11.40 -7.34 5.30
CA ARG A 60 10.96 -6.74 4.04
C ARG A 60 11.80 -5.51 3.69
N ASP A 61 12.64 -5.64 2.68
CA ASP A 61 13.65 -4.65 2.28
C ASP A 61 13.63 -4.32 0.77
N ASN A 62 12.49 -4.49 0.12
CA ASN A 62 12.34 -4.28 -1.32
C ASN A 62 11.69 -2.94 -1.71
N GLY A 63 12.19 -2.34 -2.80
CA GLY A 63 11.58 -1.15 -3.42
C GLY A 63 11.36 -0.01 -2.42
N GLN A 64 10.13 0.50 -2.35
CA GLN A 64 9.77 1.63 -1.48
C GLN A 64 9.71 1.26 0.01
N SER A 65 9.78 -0.03 0.39
CA SER A 65 9.79 -0.41 1.81
C SER A 65 11.07 0.05 2.53
N MET A 66 12.18 0.17 1.79
CA MET A 66 13.45 0.69 2.33
C MET A 66 13.32 2.14 2.81
N ALA A 67 12.54 2.97 2.10
CA ALA A 67 12.27 4.34 2.51
C ALA A 67 11.42 4.40 3.79
N MET A 68 10.45 3.48 3.92
CA MET A 68 9.60 3.36 5.11
C MET A 68 10.36 2.83 6.33
N LYS A 69 11.40 2.00 6.15
CA LYS A 69 12.18 1.41 7.26
C LYS A 69 12.71 2.43 8.25
N ALA A 70 13.18 3.58 7.78
CA ALA A 70 13.69 4.66 8.65
C ALA A 70 12.58 5.25 9.53
N ILE A 71 11.38 5.44 9.00
CA ILE A 71 10.21 5.93 9.74
C ILE A 71 9.83 4.90 10.82
N MET A 72 9.81 3.61 10.44
CA MET A 72 9.40 2.52 11.32
C MET A 72 10.29 2.33 12.55
N GLN A 73 11.54 2.81 12.53
CA GLN A 73 12.40 2.77 13.73
C GLN A 73 11.83 3.60 14.89
N SER A 74 11.01 4.62 14.60
CA SER A 74 10.36 5.47 15.60
C SER A 74 8.99 4.98 16.07
N VAL A 75 8.50 3.87 15.51
CA VAL A 75 7.16 3.32 15.77
C VAL A 75 7.29 2.14 16.73
N SER A 76 6.65 2.22 17.90
CA SER A 76 6.66 1.11 18.86
C SER A 76 5.81 -0.07 18.37
N ASP A 77 5.99 -1.25 18.94
CA ASP A 77 5.16 -2.41 18.55
C ASP A 77 3.69 -2.20 18.94
N GLU A 78 3.45 -1.46 20.03
CA GLU A 78 2.12 -1.05 20.46
C GLU A 78 1.49 -0.04 19.48
N ASP A 79 2.28 0.92 18.98
CA ASP A 79 1.85 1.87 17.96
C ASP A 79 1.48 1.14 16.66
N ILE A 80 2.25 0.11 16.27
CA ILE A 80 1.97 -0.74 15.10
C ILE A 80 0.59 -1.38 15.22
N GLN A 81 0.23 -1.92 16.39
CA GLN A 81 -1.09 -2.52 16.63
C GLN A 81 -2.20 -1.48 16.45
N ARG A 82 -2.06 -0.32 17.09
CA ARG A 82 -3.07 0.76 17.03
C ARG A 82 -3.23 1.33 15.63
N ILE A 83 -2.14 1.55 14.92
CA ILE A 83 -2.15 2.02 13.53
C ILE A 83 -2.82 0.97 12.63
N GLY A 84 -2.46 -0.31 12.78
CA GLY A 84 -3.03 -1.41 12.01
C GLY A 84 -4.55 -1.55 12.20
N GLN A 85 -5.02 -1.48 13.45
CA GLN A 85 -6.43 -1.48 13.81
C GLN A 85 -7.19 -0.33 13.16
N TRP A 86 -6.64 0.89 13.26
CA TRP A 86 -7.25 2.06 12.68
C TRP A 86 -7.33 1.96 11.15
N LEU A 87 -6.24 1.58 10.47
CA LEU A 87 -6.21 1.42 9.01
C LEU A 87 -7.25 0.39 8.52
N ALA A 88 -7.39 -0.73 9.24
CA ALA A 88 -8.37 -1.76 8.92
C ALA A 88 -9.82 -1.30 9.11
N SER A 89 -10.08 -0.38 10.04
CA SER A 89 -11.42 0.19 10.27
C SER A 89 -11.88 1.16 9.17
N LEU A 90 -10.96 1.63 8.32
CA LEU A 90 -11.28 2.57 7.25
C LEU A 90 -11.98 1.87 6.07
N ALA A 91 -12.90 2.58 5.43
CA ALA A 91 -13.51 2.08 4.19
C ALA A 91 -12.46 1.99 3.08
N LYS A 92 -12.36 0.83 2.43
CA LYS A 92 -11.43 0.56 1.33
C LYS A 92 -11.61 1.58 0.20
N ALA A 93 -10.50 2.00 -0.41
CA ALA A 93 -10.54 2.76 -1.66
C ALA A 93 -10.97 1.81 -2.79
N ILE A 94 -12.28 1.77 -3.08
CA ILE A 94 -12.82 1.09 -4.25
C ILE A 94 -12.86 2.13 -5.36
N GLU A 95 -11.84 2.14 -6.20
CA GLU A 95 -11.97 2.77 -7.51
C GLU A 95 -12.53 1.71 -8.48
N PRO A 96 -13.55 2.03 -9.28
CA PRO A 96 -13.97 1.11 -10.33
C PRO A 96 -12.75 0.82 -11.23
N PRO A 97 -12.65 -0.39 -11.82
CA PRO A 97 -11.65 -0.63 -12.86
C PRO A 97 -11.80 0.50 -13.88
N SER A 98 -10.70 1.19 -14.17
CA SER A 98 -10.68 2.26 -15.15
C SER A 98 -11.05 1.68 -16.52
N GLU A 99 -12.34 1.64 -16.85
CA GLU A 99 -12.84 1.33 -18.20
C GLU A 99 -12.42 2.41 -19.22
N THR A 100 -11.79 3.49 -18.78
CA THR A 100 -11.28 4.58 -19.63
C THR A 100 -9.77 4.54 -19.87
N ALA A 101 -9.07 3.44 -19.58
CA ALA A 101 -7.75 3.19 -20.17
C ALA A 101 -7.89 2.64 -21.60
N ALA A 102 -8.88 3.11 -22.36
CA ALA A 102 -8.89 2.99 -23.80
C ALA A 102 -7.82 3.95 -24.34
N VAL A 103 -6.65 3.40 -24.67
CA VAL A 103 -5.81 3.82 -25.81
C VAL A 103 -5.95 5.30 -26.22
N GLU A 104 -5.61 6.24 -25.35
CA GLU A 104 -5.31 7.58 -25.83
C GLU A 104 -3.86 7.56 -26.29
N SER A 105 -3.71 7.45 -27.61
CA SER A 105 -2.49 7.56 -28.37
C SER A 105 -1.68 8.78 -27.90
N LEU A 106 -0.78 8.56 -26.96
CA LEU A 106 0.34 9.47 -26.75
C LEU A 106 1.34 9.21 -27.88
N GLU A 107 1.05 9.79 -29.04
CA GLU A 107 2.08 10.15 -30.01
C GLU A 107 3.01 11.16 -29.33
N THR A 108 3.94 10.68 -28.52
CA THR A 108 5.08 11.47 -28.09
C THR A 108 6.21 11.24 -29.07
N THR A 109 6.45 12.25 -29.90
CA THR A 109 7.62 12.36 -30.77
C THR A 109 8.86 12.62 -29.90
N ALA A 110 9.27 11.63 -29.10
CA ALA A 110 10.56 11.63 -28.45
C ALA A 110 11.62 11.16 -29.47
N PRO A 111 12.75 11.87 -29.64
CA PRO A 111 13.76 11.51 -30.62
C PRO A 111 14.34 10.14 -30.28
N ALA A 112 14.49 9.31 -31.31
CA ALA A 112 15.05 7.98 -31.23
C ALA A 112 16.44 8.00 -30.58
N VAL A 113 16.49 7.62 -29.30
CA VAL A 113 17.69 7.05 -28.70
C VAL A 113 17.32 5.60 -28.45
N GLU A 114 17.71 4.73 -29.37
CA GLU A 114 17.47 3.30 -29.26
C GLU A 114 18.18 2.76 -27.99
N PRO A 115 17.45 2.16 -27.03
CA PRO A 115 18.09 1.42 -25.96
C PRO A 115 18.75 0.19 -26.58
N THR A 116 20.08 0.14 -26.58
CA THR A 116 20.91 -0.93 -27.16
C THR A 116 20.86 -2.26 -26.40
N LEU A 117 19.86 -2.44 -25.53
CA LEU A 117 19.56 -3.72 -24.91
C LEU A 117 18.61 -4.50 -25.83
N PRO A 118 18.88 -5.79 -26.11
CA PRO A 118 18.01 -6.59 -26.96
C PRO A 118 16.63 -6.69 -26.31
N ILE A 119 15.68 -5.89 -26.78
CA ILE A 119 14.27 -6.08 -26.53
C ILE A 119 13.86 -7.32 -27.32
N THR A 120 13.82 -8.48 -26.67
CA THR A 120 13.02 -9.58 -27.21
C THR A 120 11.60 -9.05 -27.37
N PRO A 121 10.94 -9.21 -28.54
CA PRO A 121 9.55 -8.81 -28.69
C PRO A 121 8.76 -9.45 -27.55
N VAL A 122 8.08 -8.64 -26.75
CA VAL A 122 7.10 -9.16 -25.80
C VAL A 122 6.03 -9.78 -26.68
N GLU A 123 6.06 -11.10 -26.80
CA GLU A 123 5.02 -11.86 -27.48
C GLU A 123 3.67 -11.36 -26.92
N GLU A 124 2.76 -11.03 -27.83
CA GLU A 124 1.46 -10.43 -27.54
C GLU A 124 0.83 -11.14 -26.33
N ILE A 125 0.57 -10.41 -25.24
CA ILE A 125 -0.01 -10.98 -24.02
C ILE A 125 -1.41 -11.51 -24.39
N GLN A 126 -1.49 -12.79 -24.73
CA GLN A 126 -2.68 -13.42 -25.31
C GLN A 126 -3.81 -13.67 -24.31
N LEU A 127 -3.61 -13.39 -23.03
CA LEU A 127 -4.61 -13.61 -21.98
C LEU A 127 -4.80 -12.34 -21.12
N ASP A 128 -6.06 -11.93 -20.92
CA ASP A 128 -6.36 -10.82 -20.03
C ASP A 128 -6.07 -11.19 -18.55
N GLY A 129 -5.83 -10.16 -17.73
CA GLY A 129 -5.45 -10.35 -16.33
C GLY A 129 -6.53 -11.03 -15.48
N ALA A 130 -7.81 -10.88 -15.82
CA ALA A 130 -8.90 -11.53 -15.09
C ALA A 130 -8.91 -13.03 -15.33
N THR A 131 -8.67 -13.46 -16.57
CA THR A 131 -8.52 -14.86 -16.94
C THR A 131 -7.33 -15.49 -16.23
N LEU A 132 -6.16 -14.82 -16.24
CA LEU A 132 -4.99 -15.30 -15.50
C LEU A 132 -5.25 -15.41 -13.99
N TYR A 133 -5.92 -14.43 -13.39
CA TYR A 133 -6.24 -14.43 -11.96
C TYR A 133 -7.09 -15.64 -11.56
N ASN A 134 -8.05 -16.02 -12.40
CA ASN A 134 -8.88 -17.20 -12.21
C ASN A 134 -8.11 -18.51 -12.48
N GLU A 135 -7.44 -18.61 -13.62
CA GLU A 135 -6.75 -19.83 -14.05
C GLU A 135 -5.55 -20.20 -13.18
N LYS A 136 -4.84 -19.18 -12.65
CA LYS A 136 -3.74 -19.40 -11.70
C LYS A 136 -4.24 -19.63 -10.27
N GLY A 137 -5.55 -19.66 -10.07
CA GLY A 137 -6.17 -19.98 -8.78
C GLY A 137 -6.02 -18.87 -7.74
N CYS A 138 -5.70 -17.63 -8.13
CA CYS A 138 -5.55 -16.51 -7.19
C CYS A 138 -6.85 -16.22 -6.42
N VAL A 139 -8.01 -16.59 -6.97
CA VAL A 139 -9.32 -16.52 -6.31
C VAL A 139 -9.47 -17.41 -5.06
N SER A 140 -8.58 -18.39 -4.89
CA SER A 140 -8.71 -19.40 -3.82
C SER A 140 -7.98 -19.03 -2.53
N CYS A 141 -7.14 -18.00 -2.56
CA CYS A 141 -6.34 -17.50 -1.44
C CYS A 141 -6.91 -16.17 -0.93
#